data_AF-A0A389MP34-F1
#
_entry.id   AF-A0A389MP34-F1
#
_cell.length_a   1.000
_cell.length_b   1.000
_cell.length_c   1.000
_cell.angle_alpha   90.00
_cell.angle_beta   90.00
_cell.angle_gamma   90.00
#
_symmetry.space_group_name_H-M   'P 1'
#
loop_
_entity.id
_entity.type
_entity.pdbx_description
1 polymer ?
#
loop_
_entity_poly.entity_id
_entity_poly.type
_entity_poly.pdbx_seq_one_letter_code
_entity_poly.pdbx_strand_id
1 'polypeptide(L)'
;MSAAETDAALRTRWRDLVERRLPAAAPGRPDWPVRLDHCFARILLDNACGGPWRESAAPPAWANMPAERLAQAVALGEAVLAGGADLAALNRRSLDWRGKTGPALARCARA
;
A
#
# COMPACT_ATOMS: atom_id res chain seq x y z
N MET A 1 6.39 -0.48 23.42
CA MET A 1 7.51 -0.61 22.47
C MET A 1 7.89 0.78 21.99
N SER A 2 9.19 0.98 21.83
CA SER A 2 9.97 2.19 22.14
C SER A 2 9.70 3.43 21.29
N ALA A 3 10.09 4.58 21.87
CA ALA A 3 10.25 5.87 21.23
C ALA A 3 11.05 5.77 19.91
N ALA A 4 10.51 6.40 18.86
CA ALA A 4 11.09 6.62 17.53
C ALA A 4 11.91 5.45 16.96
N GLU A 5 11.25 4.53 16.27
CA GLU A 5 11.92 3.64 15.31
C GLU A 5 12.77 4.52 14.36
N THR A 6 14.06 4.19 14.21
CA THR A 6 14.94 4.98 13.35
C THR A 6 14.48 4.86 11.90
N ASP A 7 14.63 5.94 11.12
CA ASP A 7 14.20 5.97 9.71
C ASP A 7 14.81 4.82 8.89
N ALA A 8 16.07 4.47 9.16
CA ALA A 8 16.75 3.33 8.54
C ALA A 8 16.13 1.97 8.91
N ALA A 9 15.76 1.76 10.17
CA ALA A 9 15.10 0.54 10.62
C ALA A 9 13.71 0.42 9.98
N LEU A 10 12.97 1.53 9.93
CA LEU A 10 11.65 1.58 9.32
C LEU A 10 11.70 1.25 7.82
N ARG A 11 12.65 1.81 7.07
CA ARG A 11 12.82 1.52 5.65
C ARG A 11 13.23 0.06 5.42
N THR A 12 14.10 -0.49 6.26
CA THR A 12 14.47 -1.91 6.22
C THR A 12 13.24 -2.80 6.41
N ARG A 13 12.42 -2.48 7.42
CA ARG A 13 11.20 -3.23 7.72
C ARG A 13 10.17 -3.14 6.60
N TRP A 14 10.00 -1.96 6.00
CA TRP A 14 9.16 -1.77 4.82
C TRP A 14 9.58 -2.68 3.67
N ARG A 15 10.89 -2.71 3.36
CA ARG A 15 11.42 -3.54 2.27
C ARG A 15 11.21 -5.03 2.54
N ASP A 16 11.55 -5.50 3.74
CA ASP A 16 11.31 -6.90 4.14
C ASP A 16 9.82 -7.30 4.01
N LEU A 17 8.93 -6.43 4.48
CA LEU A 17 7.49 -6.65 4.44
C LEU A 17 6.97 -6.79 3.00
N VAL A 18 7.36 -5.87 2.12
CA VAL A 18 6.79 -5.73 0.77
C VAL A 18 7.50 -6.60 -0.26
N GLU A 19 8.83 -6.70 -0.20
CA GLU A 19 9.63 -7.46 -1.17
C GLU A 19 9.62 -8.96 -0.85
N ARG A 20 9.35 -9.35 0.41
CA ARG A 20 9.51 -10.75 0.84
C ARG A 20 8.29 -11.33 1.54
N ARG A 21 7.84 -10.75 2.66
CA ARG A 21 6.83 -11.39 3.53
C ARG A 21 5.45 -11.44 2.90
N LEU A 22 4.97 -10.34 2.31
CA LEU A 22 3.67 -10.30 1.64
C LEU A 22 3.63 -11.20 0.39
N PRO A 23 4.58 -11.12 -0.56
CA PRO A 23 4.63 -12.04 -1.69
C PRO A 23 4.71 -13.51 -1.28
N ALA A 24 5.50 -13.85 -0.26
CA ALA A 24 5.62 -15.23 0.23
C ALA A 24 4.32 -15.77 0.85
N ALA A 25 3.51 -14.91 1.47
CA ALA A 25 2.21 -15.30 2.04
C ALA A 25 1.10 -15.44 0.99
N ALA A 26 1.20 -14.74 -0.14
CA ALA A 26 0.14 -14.66 -1.14
C ALA A 26 -0.33 -16.02 -1.68
N PRO A 27 0.52 -17.03 -1.98
CA PRO A 27 0.08 -18.35 -2.43
C PRO A 27 -0.90 -19.04 -1.48
N GLY A 28 -0.77 -18.81 -0.15
CA GLY A 28 -1.65 -19.38 0.88
C GLY A 28 -2.90 -18.55 1.18
N ARG A 29 -3.10 -17.41 0.50
CA ARG A 29 -4.19 -16.46 0.72
C ARG A 29 -5.02 -16.28 -0.56
N PRO A 30 -5.99 -17.16 -0.85
CA PRO A 30 -6.78 -17.08 -2.09
C PRO A 30 -7.66 -15.83 -2.17
N ASP A 31 -7.95 -15.20 -1.03
CA ASP A 31 -8.70 -13.95 -0.88
C ASP A 31 -7.88 -12.71 -1.28
N TRP A 32 -6.56 -12.83 -1.43
CA TRP A 32 -5.71 -11.69 -1.77
C TRP A 32 -5.77 -11.37 -3.28
N PRO A 33 -6.16 -10.14 -3.67
CA PRO A 33 -6.35 -9.77 -5.07
C PRO A 33 -5.03 -9.55 -5.83
N VAL A 34 -3.88 -9.58 -5.14
CA VAL A 34 -2.56 -9.30 -5.71
C VAL A 34 -1.51 -10.25 -5.16
N ARG A 35 -0.44 -10.48 -5.94
CA ARG A 35 0.67 -11.37 -5.57
C ARG A 35 2.05 -10.73 -5.71
N LEU A 36 2.15 -9.62 -6.44
CA LEU A 36 3.42 -8.96 -6.74
C LEU A 36 3.75 -7.90 -5.70
N ASP A 37 5.02 -7.80 -5.33
CA ASP A 37 5.60 -6.84 -4.37
C ASP A 37 5.12 -5.39 -4.57
N HIS A 38 5.24 -4.86 -5.78
CA HIS A 38 4.88 -3.49 -6.13
C HIS A 38 3.37 -3.24 -6.08
N CYS A 39 2.55 -4.29 -6.21
CA CYS A 39 1.11 -4.17 -6.00
C CYS A 39 0.80 -4.01 -4.52
N PHE A 40 1.44 -4.78 -3.64
CA PHE A 40 1.34 -4.57 -2.19
C PHE A 40 1.83 -3.18 -1.80
N ALA A 41 3.03 -2.79 -2.27
CA ALA A 41 3.62 -1.48 -2.01
C ALA A 41 2.63 -0.37 -2.32
N ARG A 42 2.04 -0.41 -3.51
CA ARG A 42 1.11 0.61 -3.99
C ARG A 42 -0.18 0.66 -3.19
N ILE A 43 -0.78 -0.49 -2.86
CA ILE A 43 -2.01 -0.55 -2.05
C ILE A 43 -1.76 0.04 -0.66
N LEU A 44 -0.68 -0.39 0.00
CA LEU A 44 -0.36 0.05 1.36
C LEU A 44 -0.02 1.54 1.41
N LEU A 45 0.79 2.03 0.47
CA LEU A 45 1.15 3.44 0.41
C LEU A 45 -0.06 4.32 0.07
N ASP A 46 -0.91 3.91 -0.86
CA ASP A 46 -2.11 4.69 -1.20
C ASP A 46 -3.01 4.85 0.04
N ASN A 47 -3.20 3.76 0.81
CA ASN A 47 -4.03 3.81 2.03
C ASN A 47 -3.38 4.63 3.16
N ALA A 48 -2.05 4.60 3.30
CA ALA A 48 -1.34 5.48 4.24
C ALA A 48 -1.32 6.96 3.81
N CYS A 49 -1.46 7.23 2.51
CA CYS A 49 -1.58 8.60 2.00
C CYS A 49 -3.02 9.11 2.02
N GLY A 50 -4.02 8.22 2.01
CA GLY A 50 -5.43 8.57 1.81
C GLY A 50 -5.76 8.94 0.37
N GLY A 51 -4.94 8.50 -0.59
CA GLY A 51 -4.95 8.92 -1.99
C GLY A 51 -3.77 8.32 -2.76
N PRO A 52 -3.60 8.60 -4.06
CA PRO A 52 -2.49 8.05 -4.84
C PRO A 52 -1.14 8.51 -4.26
N TRP A 53 -0.29 7.59 -3.83
CA TRP A 53 0.95 7.94 -3.11
C TRP A 53 1.89 8.87 -3.90
N ARG A 54 1.80 8.83 -5.24
CA ARG A 54 2.60 9.65 -6.16
C ARG A 54 2.34 11.15 -6.01
N GLU A 55 1.22 11.52 -5.42
CA GLU A 55 0.90 12.92 -5.07
C GLU A 55 1.56 13.35 -3.76
N SER A 56 2.03 12.38 -2.95
CA SER A 56 2.63 12.62 -1.63
C SER A 56 4.16 12.51 -1.62
N ALA A 57 4.77 11.76 -2.53
CA ALA A 57 6.22 11.59 -2.58
C ALA A 57 6.74 11.26 -4.00
N ALA A 58 7.98 11.67 -4.29
CA ALA A 58 8.68 11.30 -5.52
C ALA A 58 9.11 9.82 -5.50
N PRO A 59 9.21 9.14 -6.66
CA PRO A 59 9.83 7.82 -6.72
C PRO A 59 11.34 7.89 -6.40
N PRO A 60 11.92 6.86 -5.76
CA PRO A 60 11.25 5.68 -5.21
C PRO A 60 10.55 5.98 -3.87
N ALA A 61 9.30 5.54 -3.75
CA ALA A 61 8.45 5.88 -2.60
C ALA A 61 9.08 5.48 -1.26
N TRP A 62 9.70 4.31 -1.16
CA TRP A 62 10.30 3.82 0.07
C TRP A 62 11.44 4.69 0.60
N ALA A 63 12.08 5.52 -0.24
CA ALA A 63 13.17 6.42 0.15
C ALA A 63 12.68 7.86 0.40
N ASN A 64 11.64 8.29 -0.30
CA ASN A 64 11.18 9.69 -0.24
C ASN A 64 9.89 9.89 0.57
N MET A 65 9.19 8.82 0.97
CA MET A 65 7.99 8.92 1.79
C MET A 65 8.35 9.43 3.19
N PRO A 66 7.59 10.37 3.78
CA PRO A 66 7.75 10.78 5.17
C PRO A 66 7.64 9.58 6.11
N ALA A 67 8.48 9.57 7.16
CA ALA A 67 8.58 8.45 8.10
C ALA A 67 7.22 8.08 8.72
N GLU A 68 6.39 9.07 9.06
CA GLU A 68 5.05 8.83 9.62
C GLU A 68 4.14 8.05 8.67
N ARG A 69 4.10 8.42 7.38
CA ARG A 69 3.30 7.70 6.38
C ARG A 69 3.87 6.32 6.09
N LEU A 70 5.19 6.19 6.07
CA LEU A 70 5.84 4.90 5.89
C LEU A 70 5.56 3.96 7.07
N ALA A 71 5.57 4.47 8.31
CA ALA A 71 5.21 3.73 9.51
C ALA A 71 3.75 3.26 9.48
N GLN A 72 2.83 4.12 9.05
CA GLN A 72 1.42 3.73 8.83
C GLN A 72 1.30 2.63 7.77
N ALA A 73 2.03 2.73 6.66
CA ALA A 73 2.01 1.72 5.61
C ALA A 73 2.59 0.37 6.08
N VAL A 74 3.65 0.39 6.90
CA VAL A 74 4.21 -0.80 7.56
C VAL A 74 3.19 -1.42 8.50
N ALA A 75 2.60 -0.62 9.41
CA ALA A 75 1.59 -1.11 10.35
C ALA A 75 0.39 -1.74 9.62
N LEU A 76 -0.05 -1.14 8.51
CA LEU A 76 -1.13 -1.66 7.70
C LEU A 76 -0.76 -3.01 7.04
N GLY A 77 0.44 -3.14 6.48
CA GLY A 77 0.87 -4.40 5.86
C GLY A 77 1.06 -5.53 6.87
N GLU A 78 1.51 -5.21 8.09
CA GLU A 78 1.58 -6.16 9.20
C GLU A 78 0.17 -6.61 9.64
N ALA A 79 -0.79 -5.69 9.70
CA ALA A 79 -2.19 -6.02 9.97
C ALA A 79 -2.77 -6.93 8.87
N VAL A 80 -2.45 -6.69 7.59
CA VAL A 80 -2.84 -7.59 6.49
C VAL A 80 -2.26 -9.00 6.68
N LEU A 81 -0.97 -9.12 7.02
CA LEU A 81 -0.34 -10.43 7.27
C LEU A 81 -0.99 -11.17 8.44
N ALA A 82 -1.31 -10.45 9.51
CA ALA A 82 -1.99 -10.97 10.69
C ALA A 82 -3.48 -11.27 10.48
N GLY A 83 -4.06 -10.91 9.32
CA GLY A 83 -5.49 -11.03 9.05
C GLY A 83 -6.37 -9.99 9.75
N GLY A 84 -5.76 -8.94 10.33
CA GLY A 84 -6.45 -7.83 10.97
C GLY A 84 -6.89 -6.72 10.00
N ALA A 85 -6.50 -6.79 8.73
CA ALA A 85 -6.95 -5.87 7.68
C ALA A 85 -7.27 -6.61 6.37
N ASP A 86 -8.38 -6.24 5.74
CA ASP A 86 -8.85 -6.82 4.47
C ASP A 86 -8.12 -6.19 3.28
N LEU A 87 -7.21 -6.95 2.66
CA LEU A 87 -6.46 -6.50 1.48
C LEU A 87 -7.35 -6.20 0.27
N ALA A 88 -8.47 -6.91 0.09
CA ALA A 88 -9.40 -6.67 -1.00
C ALA A 88 -10.12 -5.33 -0.83
N ALA A 89 -10.53 -4.97 0.38
CA ALA A 89 -11.04 -3.62 0.69
C ALA A 89 -9.99 -2.53 0.45
N LEU A 90 -8.75 -2.73 0.89
CA LEU A 90 -7.66 -1.78 0.68
C LEU A 90 -7.34 -1.58 -0.81
N ASN A 91 -7.36 -2.67 -1.59
CA ASN A 91 -7.15 -2.62 -3.04
C ASN A 91 -8.25 -1.84 -3.76
N ARG A 92 -9.53 -2.04 -3.38
CA ARG A 92 -10.66 -1.30 -3.95
C ARG A 92 -10.49 0.21 -3.76
N ARG A 93 -10.26 0.66 -2.52
CA ARG A 93 -10.00 2.09 -2.22
C ARG A 93 -8.82 2.65 -3.03
N SER A 94 -7.74 1.88 -3.10
CA SER A 94 -6.56 2.22 -3.89
C SER A 94 -6.86 2.37 -5.38
N LEU A 95 -7.76 1.55 -5.94
CA LEU A 95 -8.24 1.69 -7.32
C LEU A 95 -9.17 2.90 -7.49
N ASP A 96 -10.07 3.16 -6.53
CA ASP A 96 -10.97 4.31 -6.52
C ASP A 96 -10.20 5.63 -6.62
N TRP A 97 -9.19 5.81 -5.79
CA TRP A 97 -8.36 7.03 -5.80
C TRP A 97 -7.61 7.26 -7.11
N ARG A 98 -7.33 6.20 -7.87
CA ARG A 98 -6.65 6.30 -9.17
C ARG A 98 -7.62 6.33 -10.35
N GLY A 99 -8.93 6.45 -10.08
CA GLY A 99 -9.97 6.44 -11.10
C GLY A 99 -10.09 5.11 -11.85
N LYS A 100 -9.67 3.99 -11.26
CA LYS A 100 -9.69 2.65 -11.90
C LYS A 100 -10.97 1.85 -11.66
N THR A 101 -11.93 2.41 -10.94
CA THR A 101 -13.24 1.80 -10.61
C THR A 101 -14.41 2.55 -11.21
N GLY A 102 -14.17 3.60 -12.00
CA GLY A 102 -15.22 4.24 -12.79
C GLY A 102 -15.66 3.34 -13.95
N PRO A 103 -16.94 3.40 -14.38
CA PRO A 103 -17.33 2.82 -15.66
C PRO A 103 -16.53 3.54 -16.74
N ALA A 104 -15.96 2.79 -17.68
CA ALA A 104 -15.19 3.33 -18.81
C ALA A 104 -16.00 4.24 -19.76
N LEU A 105 -17.18 4.75 -19.36
CA LEU A 105 -18.12 5.53 -20.17
C LEU A 105 -18.80 6.62 -19.33
N ALA A 106 -18.08 7.70 -18.99
CA ALA A 106 -18.71 8.93 -18.49
C ALA A 106 -17.88 10.20 -18.73
N ARG A 107 -16.97 10.22 -19.72
CA ARG A 107 -16.26 11.45 -20.15
C ARG A 107 -16.63 11.90 -21.57
N CYS A 108 -17.85 11.60 -22.01
CA CYS A 108 -18.54 12.27 -23.12
C CYS A 108 -19.90 12.78 -22.63
N ALA A 109 -19.92 13.64 -21.62
CA ALA A 109 -21.12 14.38 -21.22
C ALA A 109 -20.73 15.59 -20.36
N ARG A 110 -20.14 16.59 -21.01
CA ARG A 110 -20.42 17.98 -20.70
C ARG A 110 -20.12 18.78 -21.96
N ALA A 111 -21.22 19.01 -22.67
CA ALA A 111 -21.39 20.03 -23.67
C ALA A 111 -21.15 21.42 -23.07
#